data_AF-A0A7J4N5J5-F1
#
_entry.id   AF-A0A7J4N5J5-F1
#
_cell.length_a   1.000
_cell.length_b   1.000
_cell.length_c   1.000
_cell.angle_alpha   90.00
_cell.angle_beta   90.00
_cell.angle_gamma   90.00
#
_symmetry.space_group_name_H-M   'P 1'
#
loop_
_entity.id
_entity.type
_entity.pdbx_description
1 polymer ?
#
loop_
_entity_poly.entity_id
_entity_poly.type
_entity_poly.pdbx_seq_one_letter_code
_entity_poly.pdbx_strand_id
1 'polypeptide(L)' 'MASACGVLGDGSKPVKVHHLIKAPENTPESVSFRESWDASKPVTVYKTPENLPDGTPCTAATVILRSK' A
#
# COMPACT_ATOMS: atom_id res chain seq x y z
N MET A 1 6.15 -23.15 26.16
CA MET A 1 6.77 -22.13 27.03
C MET A 1 7.36 -21.04 26.17
N ALA A 2 6.71 -19.88 26.09
CA ALA A 2 7.25 -18.72 25.40
C ALA A 2 8.32 -18.08 26.29
N SER A 3 9.58 -18.17 25.88
CA SER A 3 10.70 -17.53 26.58
C SER A 3 10.55 -16.02 26.39
N ALA A 4 10.22 -15.30 27.46
CA ALA A 4 10.16 -13.84 27.41
C ALA A 4 11.58 -13.29 27.22
N CYS A 5 11.87 -12.76 26.05
CA CYS A 5 13.13 -12.07 25.78
C CYS A 5 13.10 -10.73 26.52
N GLY A 6 13.95 -10.58 27.55
CA GLY A 6 14.11 -9.32 28.27
C GLY A 6 14.75 -8.23 27.39
N VAL A 7 14.97 -7.05 27.98
CA VAL A 7 15.52 -5.83 27.32
C VAL A 7 16.84 -6.07 26.54
N LEU A 8 17.57 -7.14 26.87
CA LEU A 8 18.88 -7.47 26.28
C LEU A 8 18.83 -8.22 24.94
N GLY A 9 17.64 -8.53 24.42
CA GLY A 9 17.51 -9.18 23.11
C GLY A 9 18.03 -10.62 23.06
N ASP A 10 17.80 -11.30 21.95
CA ASP A 10 18.09 -12.72 21.71
C ASP A 10 19.53 -12.98 21.23
N GLY A 11 20.44 -12.00 21.38
CA GLY A 11 21.81 -12.08 20.88
C GLY A 11 21.92 -11.98 19.35
N SER A 12 20.82 -11.72 18.65
CA SER A 12 20.85 -11.47 17.21
C SER A 12 21.58 -10.16 16.89
N LYS A 13 22.20 -10.08 15.70
CA LYS A 13 22.90 -8.85 15.28
C LYS A 13 21.90 -7.69 15.24
N PRO A 14 22.17 -6.57 15.92
CA PRO A 14 21.27 -5.43 15.90
C PRO A 14 21.15 -4.89 14.48
N VAL A 15 19.95 -4.96 13.91
CA VAL A 15 19.63 -4.38 12.62
C VAL A 15 19.13 -2.96 12.84
N LYS A 16 19.73 -1.98 12.15
CA LYS A 16 19.26 -0.59 12.23
C LYS A 16 17.80 -0.52 11.76
N VAL A 17 16.97 0.24 12.49
CA VAL A 17 15.53 0.36 12.23
C VAL A 17 15.22 0.78 10.79
N HIS A 18 16.04 1.64 10.18
CA HIS A 18 15.87 2.07 8.77
C HIS A 18 16.11 0.96 7.73
N HIS A 19 16.69 -0.18 8.10
CA HIS A 19 16.73 -1.35 7.23
C HIS A 19 15.43 -2.15 7.28
N LEU A 20 14.74 -2.10 8.43
CA LEU A 20 13.45 -2.76 8.65
C LEU A 20 12.28 -1.92 8.12
N ILE A 21 12.44 -0.59 8.13
CA ILE A 21 11.45 0.36 7.64
C ILE A 21 11.92 0.88 6.29
N LYS A 22 11.38 0.32 5.21
CA LYS A 22 11.46 0.95 3.90
C LYS A 22 10.38 2.02 3.81
N ALA A 23 10.71 3.14 3.17
CA ALA A 23 9.70 4.12 2.80
C ALA A 23 8.60 3.40 1.98
N PRO A 24 7.31 3.70 2.20
CA PRO A 24 6.22 3.05 1.47
C PRO A 24 6.37 3.10 -0.05
N GLU A 25 7.02 4.14 -0.58
CA GLU A 25 7.37 4.27 -2.01
C GLU A 25 8.37 3.22 -2.53
N ASN A 26 9.16 2.61 -1.65
CA ASN A 26 10.21 1.64 -1.97
C ASN A 26 9.79 0.19 -1.71
N THR A 27 8.51 -0.07 -1.42
CA THR A 27 8.00 -1.44 -1.36
C THR A 27 8.02 -2.06 -2.76
N PRO A 28 8.22 -3.38 -2.90
CA PRO A 28 8.22 -4.04 -4.21
C PRO A 28 6.94 -3.76 -5.01
N GLU A 29 5.81 -3.68 -4.32
CA GLU A 29 4.51 -3.33 -4.88
C GLU A 29 4.52 -1.91 -5.45
N SER A 30 4.93 -0.91 -4.69
CA SER A 30 5.02 0.50 -5.14
C SER A 30 5.98 0.68 -6.31
N VAL A 31 7.13 0.00 -6.29
CA VAL A 31 8.10 0.03 -7.39
C VAL A 31 7.51 -0.60 -8.65
N SER A 32 6.92 -1.80 -8.53
CA SER A 32 6.27 -2.50 -9.66
C SER A 32 5.13 -1.68 -10.25
N PHE A 33 4.40 -0.95 -9.41
CA PHE A 33 3.29 -0.10 -9.83
C PHE A 33 3.76 1.14 -10.58
N ARG A 34 4.84 1.77 -10.11
CA ARG A 34 5.44 2.94 -10.75
C ARG A 34 6.02 2.60 -12.11
N GLU A 35 6.76 1.49 -12.18
CA GLU A 35 7.50 1.04 -13.36
C GLU A 35 6.64 0.25 -14.36
N SER A 36 5.43 -0.16 -13.96
CA SER A 36 4.48 -0.83 -14.85
C SER A 36 4.06 0.07 -16.02
N TRP A 37 4.19 -0.44 -17.25
CA TRP A 37 3.62 0.14 -18.48
C TRP A 37 2.36 -0.60 -18.95
N ASP A 38 1.80 -1.45 -18.09
CA ASP A 38 0.63 -2.27 -18.39
C ASP A 38 -0.64 -1.42 -18.38
N ALA A 39 -1.14 -1.10 -19.58
CA ALA A 39 -2.39 -0.34 -19.77
C ALA A 39 -3.65 -1.11 -19.34
N SER A 40 -3.56 -2.41 -19.04
CA SER A 40 -4.69 -3.17 -18.48
C SER A 40 -4.92 -2.90 -16.99
N LYS A 41 -3.95 -2.28 -16.30
CA LYS A 41 -4.04 -1.95 -14.88
C LYS A 41 -4.26 -0.45 -14.67
N PRO A 42 -5.19 -0.06 -13.78
CA PRO A 42 -5.40 1.35 -13.47
C PRO A 42 -4.24 1.94 -12.66
N VAL A 43 -3.96 3.22 -12.91
CA VAL A 43 -2.93 4.03 -12.21
C VAL A 43 -3.42 4.52 -10.86
N THR A 44 -4.68 4.92 -10.80
CA THR A 44 -5.29 5.34 -9.53
C THR A 44 -6.78 5.10 -9.62
N VAL A 45 -7.37 4.63 -8.52
CA VAL A 45 -8.83 4.52 -8.38
C VAL A 45 -9.23 5.32 -7.16
N TYR A 46 -9.92 6.44 -7.38
CA TYR A 46 -10.55 7.21 -6.31
C TYR A 46 -11.99 6.73 -6.14
N LYS A 47 -12.38 6.42 -4.90
CA LYS A 47 -13.75 6.07 -4.55
C LYS A 47 -14.34 7.21 -3.73
N THR A 48 -15.41 7.80 -4.22
CA THR A 48 -16.14 8.88 -3.56
C THR A 48 -17.49 8.34 -3.12
N PRO A 49 -17.83 8.38 -1.82
CA PRO A 49 -19.19 8.09 -1.38
C PRO A 49 -20.11 9.22 -1.86
N GLU A 50 -21.19 8.84 -2.53
CA GLU A 50 -22.19 9.76 -3.06
C GLU A 50 -23.59 9.26 -2.69
N ASN A 51 -24.62 10.08 -2.95
CA ASN A 51 -26.00 9.65 -2.85
C ASN A 51 -26.67 9.80 -4.22
N LEU A 52 -27.43 8.78 -4.62
CA LEU A 52 -28.30 8.86 -5.78
C LEU A 52 -29.42 9.91 -5.53
N PRO A 53 -30.09 10.40 -6.59
CA PRO A 53 -31.18 11.38 -6.44
C PRO A 53 -32.35 10.92 -5.55
N ASP A 54 -32.48 9.62 -5.33
CA ASP A 54 -33.46 8.97 -4.45
C ASP A 54 -33.01 8.91 -2.97
N GLY A 55 -31.80 9.39 -2.66
CA GLY A 55 -31.21 9.36 -1.31
C GLY A 55 -30.47 8.06 -0.98
N THR A 56 -30.42 7.08 -1.89
CA THR A 56 -29.70 5.82 -1.67
C THR A 56 -28.19 6.07 -1.70
N PRO A 57 -27.41 5.59 -0.70
CA PRO A 57 -25.96 5.72 -0.72
C PRO A 57 -25.37 4.90 -1.88
N CYS A 58 -24.50 5.53 -2.65
CA CYS A 58 -23.76 4.93 -3.73
C CYS A 58 -22.26 5.25 -3.60
N THR A 59 -21.44 4.62 -4.43
CA THR A 59 -20.01 4.91 -4.49
C THR A 59 -19.63 5.18 -5.93
N ALA A 60 -19.25 6.42 -6.22
CA ALA A 60 -18.66 6.78 -7.50
C ALA A 60 -17.18 6.36 -7.52
N ALA A 61 -16.73 5.80 -8.63
CA ALA A 61 -15.34 5.40 -8.82
C ALA A 61 -14.74 6.17 -10.00
N THR A 62 -13.70 6.95 -9.73
CA THR A 62 -12.89 7.62 -10.76
C THR A 62 -11.65 6.79 -11.01
N VAL A 63 -11.51 6.27 -12.23
CA VAL A 63 -10.40 5.41 -12.63
C VAL A 63 -9.49 6.16 -13.59
N ILE A 64 -8.23 6.35 -13.20
CA ILE A 64 -7.18 6.91 -14.06
C ILE A 64 -6.43 5.74 -14.70
N LEU A 65 -6.38 5.69 -16.03
CA LEU A 65 -5.71 4.63 -16.81
C LEU A 65 -4.44 5.14 -17.47
N ARG A 66 -3.48 4.24 -17.73
CA ARG A 66 -2.33 4.52 -18.61
C ARG A 66 -2.77 4.42 -20.07
N SER A 67 -2.36 5.37 -20.90
CA SER A 67 -2.52 5.25 -22.35
C SER A 67 -1.51 4.23 -22.90
N LYS A 68 -1.86 3.62 -24.04
CA LYS A 68 -0.91 2.83 -24.84
C LYS A 68 0.11 3.74 -25.53
#